data_AF-A0A2E4HPL7-F1
#
_entry.id   AF-A0A2E4HPL7-F1
#
_cell.length_a   1.000
_cell.length_b   1.000
_cell.length_c   1.000
_cell.angle_alpha   90.00
_cell.angle_beta   90.00
_cell.angle_gamma   90.00
#
_symmetry.space_group_name_H-M   'P 1'
#
loop_
_entity.id
_entity.type
_entity.pdbx_description
1 polymer ?
#
loop_
_entity_poly.entity_id
_entity_poly.type
_entity_poly.pdbx_seq_one_letter_code
_entity_poly.pdbx_strand_id
1 'polypeptide(L)' 'MHKTLEKYAEISMDIASNFINATPTSIATNETFAKNFTNKKLIIVGDDLMSQFGGTAFHKGIMNLIH' A
#
# COMPACT_ATOMS: atom_id res chain seq x y z
N MET A 1 -4.02 1.62 -15.46
CA MET A 1 -3.71 0.80 -14.28
C MET A 1 -4.00 1.53 -12.96
N HIS A 2 -3.61 2.80 -12.80
CA HIS A 2 -3.83 3.58 -11.56
C HIS A 2 -5.30 3.74 -11.12
N LYS A 3 -6.23 3.96 -12.07
CA LYS A 3 -7.67 4.14 -11.78
C LYS A 3 -8.32 2.98 -11.01
N THR A 4 -7.79 1.76 -11.14
CA THR A 4 -8.38 0.58 -10.50
C THR A 4 -8.11 0.58 -8.99
N LEU A 5 -6.89 0.91 -8.57
CA LEU A 5 -6.49 0.96 -7.15
C LEU A 5 -7.19 2.08 -6.39
N GLU A 6 -7.31 3.25 -7.01
CA GLU A 6 -8.09 4.36 -6.48
C GLU A 6 -9.55 3.93 -6.24
N LYS A 7 -10.15 3.21 -7.18
CA LYS A 7 -11.52 2.71 -7.03
C LYS A 7 -11.67 1.72 -5.89
N TYR A 8 -10.71 0.81 -5.70
CA TYR A 8 -10.72 -0.11 -4.55
C TYR A 8 -10.54 0.62 -3.22
N ALA A 9 -9.67 1.65 -3.17
CA ALA A 9 -9.52 2.49 -1.98
C ALA A 9 -10.81 3.25 -1.66
N GLU A 10 -11.47 3.83 -2.66
CA GLU A 10 -12.80 4.45 -2.52
C GLU A 10 -13.84 3.48 -1.95
N ILE A 11 -13.97 2.30 -2.57
CA ILE A 11 -14.93 1.27 -2.10
C ILE A 11 -14.61 0.87 -0.66
N SER A 12 -13.33 0.68 -0.30
CA SER A 12 -12.94 0.33 1.07
C SER A 12 -13.35 1.38 2.08
N MET A 13 -13.23 2.67 1.74
CA MET A 13 -13.68 3.78 2.58
C MET A 13 -15.20 3.81 2.72
N ASP A 14 -15.94 3.43 1.69
CA ASP A 14 -17.41 3.44 1.69
C ASP A 14 -17.99 2.31 2.55
N ILE A 15 -17.32 1.17 2.60
CA ILE A 15 -17.70 0.05 3.48
C ILE A 15 -17.08 0.14 4.88
N ALA A 16 -16.42 1.26 5.21
CA ALA A 16 -15.70 1.46 6.47
C ALA A 16 -14.63 0.39 6.77
N SER A 17 -13.93 -0.09 5.73
CA SER A 17 -12.81 -1.01 5.85
C SER A 17 -11.48 -0.25 5.83
N ASN A 18 -10.51 -0.76 6.59
CA ASN A 18 -9.10 -0.37 6.44
C ASN A 18 -8.58 -0.84 5.07
N PHE A 19 -7.55 -0.17 4.56
CA PHE A 19 -6.98 -0.43 3.24
C PHE A 19 -5.46 -0.56 3.29
N ILE A 20 -4.92 -1.63 2.70
CA ILE A 20 -3.48 -1.87 2.59
C ILE A 20 -3.11 -1.90 1.11
N ASN A 21 -2.31 -0.93 0.66
CA ASN A 21 -1.82 -0.86 -0.71
C ASN A 21 -0.43 -1.50 -0.85
N ALA A 22 -0.38 -2.72 -1.39
CA ALA A 22 0.88 -3.42 -1.66
C ALA A 22 1.51 -3.10 -3.03
N THR A 23 0.96 -2.14 -3.76
CA THR A 23 1.47 -1.75 -5.09
C THR A 23 2.33 -0.49 -5.00
N PRO A 24 3.18 -0.20 -6.00
CA PRO A 24 3.94 1.05 -6.06
C PRO A 24 3.08 2.27 -6.45
N THR A 25 1.78 2.11 -6.67
CA THR A 25 0.90 3.27 -6.96
C THR A 25 0.73 4.10 -5.71
N SER A 26 0.82 5.42 -5.82
CA SER A 26 0.65 6.34 -4.70
C SER A 26 -0.83 6.47 -4.30
N ILE A 27 -1.23 5.82 -3.20
CA ILE A 27 -2.57 5.84 -2.61
C ILE A 27 -2.50 6.24 -1.12
N ALA A 28 -1.62 5.61 -0.33
CA ALA A 28 -1.43 5.93 1.09
C ALA A 28 -0.65 7.24 1.31
N THR A 29 0.26 7.58 0.41
CA THR A 29 1.04 8.83 0.38
C THR A 29 0.30 9.97 -0.31
N ASN A 30 -0.84 9.67 -0.96
CA ASN A 30 -1.71 10.68 -1.54
C ASN A 30 -2.49 11.40 -0.43
N GLU A 31 -2.26 12.70 -0.27
CA GLU A 31 -2.88 13.49 0.79
C GLU A 31 -4.41 13.43 0.83
N THR A 32 -5.06 13.37 -0.33
CA THR A 32 -6.52 13.33 -0.43
C THR A 32 -7.05 12.03 0.18
N PHE A 33 -6.44 10.89 -0.18
CA PHE A 33 -6.81 9.60 0.40
C PHE A 33 -6.47 9.55 1.89
N ALA A 34 -5.26 9.95 2.29
CA ALA A 34 -4.85 9.97 3.70
C ALA A 34 -5.80 10.79 4.59
N LYS A 35 -6.20 11.99 4.13
CA LYS A 35 -7.18 12.83 4.83
C LYS A 35 -8.56 12.18 4.89
N ASN A 36 -9.03 11.59 3.79
CA ASN A 36 -10.34 10.93 3.74
C ASN A 36 -10.43 9.72 4.68
N PHE A 37 -9.40 8.87 4.71
CA PHE A 37 -9.30 7.75 5.65
C PHE A 37 -9.27 8.24 7.10
N THR A 38 -8.46 9.27 7.39
CA THR A 38 -8.35 9.86 8.74
C THR A 38 -9.70 10.43 9.21
N ASN A 39 -10.40 11.17 8.36
CA ASN A 39 -11.71 11.76 8.66
C ASN A 39 -12.77 10.69 8.95
N LYS A 40 -12.71 9.55 8.26
CA LYS A 40 -13.57 8.38 8.52
C LYS A 40 -13.07 7.50 9.68
N LYS A 41 -11.97 7.87 10.35
CA LYS A 41 -11.29 7.08 11.40
C LYS A 41 -10.87 5.68 10.92
N LEU A 42 -10.48 5.58 9.65
CA LEU A 42 -10.01 4.36 9.00
C LEU A 42 -8.49 4.42 8.80
N ILE A 43 -7.87 3.25 8.73
CA ILE A 43 -6.43 3.10 8.53
C ILE A 43 -6.15 2.84 7.05
N ILE A 44 -5.19 3.60 6.50
CA ILE A 44 -4.60 3.36 5.19
C ILE A 44 -3.09 3.19 5.34
N VAL A 45 -2.54 2.11 4.78
CA VAL A 45 -1.11 1.79 4.84
C VAL A 45 -0.66 1.30 3.46
N GLY A 46 0.59 1.56 3.11
CA GLY A 46 1.19 1.03 1.90
C GLY A 46 1.80 2.11 1.05
N ASP A 47 1.76 1.89 -0.25
CA ASP A 47 2.64 2.49 -1.24
C ASP A 47 4.07 1.98 -1.02
N ASP A 48 4.58 1.29 -2.04
CA ASP A 48 5.98 0.89 -2.08
C ASP A 48 6.42 -0.05 -0.93
N LEU A 49 5.56 -1.02 -0.57
CA LEU A 49 5.98 -2.19 0.23
C LEU A 49 7.13 -2.96 -0.40
N MET A 50 7.29 -2.87 -1.73
CA MET A 50 8.40 -3.51 -2.47
C MET A 50 9.76 -2.86 -2.17
N SER A 51 9.83 -1.55 -1.97
CA SER A 51 11.09 -0.87 -1.60
C SER A 51 11.56 -1.26 -0.19
N GLN A 52 10.64 -1.44 0.78
CA GLN A 52 11.00 -1.78 2.15
C GLN A 52 11.26 -3.27 2.39
N PHE A 53 10.50 -4.19 1.78
CA PHE A 53 10.69 -5.64 1.97
C PHE A 53 11.55 -6.30 0.88
N GLY A 54 11.71 -5.69 -0.30
CA GLY A 54 12.11 -6.40 -1.51
C GLY A 54 13.58 -6.30 -1.93
N GLY A 55 14.31 -5.24 -1.57
CA GLY A 55 15.71 -5.12 -2.02
C GLY A 55 16.66 -5.97 -1.19
N THR A 56 16.79 -5.62 0.08
CA THR A 56 17.85 -6.14 0.95
C THR A 56 17.50 -7.49 1.57
N ALA A 57 16.25 -7.74 1.93
CA ALA A 57 15.84 -9.01 2.55
C ALA A 57 15.74 -10.15 1.53
N PHE A 58 15.16 -9.89 0.36
CA PHE A 58 15.08 -10.85 -0.74
C PHE A 58 16.46 -11.17 -1.34
N HIS A 59 17.32 -10.15 -1.54
CA HIS A 59 18.69 -10.37 -2.01
C HIS A 59 19.50 -11.22 -1.02
N LYS A 60 19.39 -10.96 0.28
CA LYS A 60 19.99 -11.81 1.33
C LYS A 60 19.41 -13.23 1.31
N GLY A 61 18.11 -13.38 1.10
CA GLY A 61 17.45 -14.69 1.01
C GLY A 61 17.94 -15.54 -0.16
N ILE A 62 18.11 -14.94 -1.35
CA ILE A 62 18.66 -15.64 -2.53
C ILE A 62 20.14 -15.99 -2.33
N MET A 63 20.96 -15.08 -1.79
CA MET A 63 22.38 -15.35 -1.54
C MET A 63 22.59 -16.49 -0.53
N ASN A 64 21.72 -16.60 0.49
CA ASN A 64 21.75 -17.70 1.45
C ASN A 64 21.25 -19.05 0.90
N LEU A 65 20.54 -19.07 -0.23
CA LEU A 65 20.05 -20.31 -0.86
C LEU A 65 21.06 -20.86 -1.88
N ILE A 66 21.92 -20.01 -2.43
CA ILE A 66 22.93 -20.36 -3.43
C ILE A 66 24.29 -20.69 -2.77
N HIS A 67 24.46 -20.38 -1.49
CA HIS A 67 25.64 -20.78 -0.71
C HIS A 67 25.41 -22.07 0.07
#